data_AF-A0A924RMQ0-F1
#
_entry.id   AF-A0A924RMQ0-F1
#
_cell.length_a   1.000
_cell.length_b   1.000
_cell.length_c   1.000
_cell.angle_alpha   90.00
_cell.angle_beta   90.00
_cell.angle_gamma   90.00
#
_symmetry.space_group_name_H-M   'P 1'
#
loop_
_entity.id
_entity.type
_entity.pdbx_description
1 polymer ?
#
loop_
_entity_poly.entity_id
_entity_poly.type
_entity_poly.pdbx_seq_one_letter_code
_entity_poly.pdbx_strand_id
1 'polypeptide(L)' 'MTKEYFDGVLKTMATADNETYLTRQEVSNLLNVSLPTIWAWANKGVLVSYRIGNKIRYRKSEIIAAMKQI' A
#
# COMPACT_ATOMS: atom_id res chain seq x y z
N MET A 1 -12.53 -35.54 7.30
CA MET A 1 -11.84 -34.26 6.97
C MET A 1 -12.78 -33.14 7.37
N THR A 2 -12.62 -32.61 8.58
CA THR A 2 -13.58 -31.71 9.24
C THR A 2 -13.47 -30.28 8.73
N LYS A 3 -14.58 -29.55 8.77
CA LYS A 3 -14.77 -28.17 8.29
C LYS A 3 -13.72 -27.18 8.86
N GLU A 4 -13.26 -27.44 10.09
CA GLU A 4 -12.23 -26.66 10.79
C GLU A 4 -10.86 -26.68 10.08
N TYR A 5 -10.54 -27.77 9.38
CA TYR A 5 -9.32 -27.86 8.59
C TYR A 5 -9.36 -26.93 7.38
N PHE A 6 -10.51 -26.82 6.71
CA PHE A 6 -10.69 -25.95 5.55
C PHE A 6 -10.65 -24.46 5.93
N ASP A 7 -11.26 -24.09 7.05
CA ASP A 7 -11.20 -22.71 7.56
C ASP A 7 -9.78 -22.32 7.98
N GLY A 8 -9.03 -23.25 8.58
CA GLY A 8 -7.61 -23.06 8.89
C GLY A 8 -6.76 -22.81 7.65
N VAL A 9 -6.96 -23.61 6.60
CA VAL A 9 -6.23 -23.50 5.32
C VAL A 9 -6.59 -22.22 4.57
N LEU A 10 -7.87 -21.85 4.49
CA LEU A 10 -8.30 -20.59 3.88
C LEU A 10 -7.71 -19.36 4.59
N LYS A 11 -7.64 -19.40 5.92
CA LYS A 11 -7.03 -18.34 6.73
C LYS A 11 -5.52 -18.22 6.49
N THR A 12 -4.81 -19.33 6.31
CA THR A 12 -3.37 -19.34 6.00
C THR A 12 -3.06 -18.89 4.57
N MET A 13 -3.91 -19.21 3.60
CA MET A 13 -3.75 -18.76 2.21
C MET A 13 -4.09 -17.27 2.03
N ALA A 14 -5.04 -16.74 2.82
CA ALA A 14 -5.38 -15.31 2.80
C ALA A 14 -4.26 -14.40 3.34
N THR A 15 -3.31 -14.96 4.10
CA THR A 15 -2.11 -14.26 4.58
C THR A 15 -0.93 -14.31 3.59
N ALA A 16 -1.14 -14.75 2.35
CA ALA A 16 -0.21 -14.42 1.27
C ALA A 16 -0.36 -12.92 0.97
N ASP A 17 0.63 -12.15 1.42
CA ASP A 17 0.75 -10.70 1.29
C ASP A 17 0.44 -10.24 -0.14
N ASN A 18 -0.82 -9.89 -0.42
CA ASN A 18 -1.22 -9.29 -1.68
C ASN A 18 -0.81 -7.80 -1.63
N GLU A 19 0.50 -7.57 -1.64
CA GLU A 19 1.09 -6.23 -1.63
C GLU A 19 0.52 -5.46 -2.82
N THR A 20 -0.25 -4.42 -2.49
CA THR A 20 -1.00 -3.64 -3.48
C THR A 20 -0.19 -2.41 -3.85
N TYR A 21 0.11 -2.26 -5.14
CA TYR A 21 0.85 -1.13 -5.69
C TYR A 21 -0.09 -0.07 -6.25
N LEU A 22 -0.16 1.06 -5.56
CA LEU A 22 -1.00 2.19 -5.89
C LEU A 22 -0.27 3.19 -6.79
N THR A 23 -1.03 3.82 -7.69
CA THR A 23 -0.60 4.99 -8.46
C THR A 23 -0.68 6.25 -7.60
N ARG A 24 -0.01 7.33 -8.01
CA ARG A 24 -0.09 8.64 -7.35
C ARG A 24 -1.54 9.12 -7.15
N GLN A 25 -2.44 8.86 -8.11
CA GLN A 25 -3.85 9.27 -7.98
C GLN A 25 -4.59 8.44 -6.94
N GLU A 26 -4.37 7.13 -6.91
CA GLU A 26 -4.98 6.26 -5.90
C GLU A 26 -4.49 6.61 -4.49
N VAL A 27 -3.20 6.94 -4.31
CA VAL A 27 -2.67 7.40 -3.02
C VAL A 27 -3.28 8.74 -2.60
N SER A 28 -3.42 9.68 -3.54
CA SER A 28 -4.07 10.97 -3.32
C SER A 28 -5.52 10.80 -2.86
N ASN A 29 -6.27 9.89 -3.49
CA ASN A 29 -7.64 9.55 -3.09
C ASN A 29 -7.68 8.83 -1.73
N LEU A 30 -6.75 7.91 -1.47
CA LEU A 30 -6.67 7.15 -0.23
C LEU A 30 -6.43 8.06 0.99
N LEU A 31 -5.51 9.02 0.85
CA LEU A 31 -5.14 9.95 1.92
C LEU A 31 -5.98 11.23 1.92
N ASN A 32 -6.86 11.39 0.93
CA ASN A 32 -7.65 12.59 0.70
C ASN A 32 -6.79 13.88 0.65
N VAL A 33 -5.68 13.83 -0.08
CA VAL A 33 -4.75 14.97 -0.27
C VAL A 33 -4.53 15.23 -1.75
N SER A 34 -4.01 16.42 -2.10
CA SER A 34 -3.75 16.79 -3.50
C SER A 34 -2.51 16.08 -4.09
N LEU A 35 -2.49 15.91 -5.43
CA LEU A 35 -1.36 15.30 -6.15
C LEU A 35 0.00 16.00 -5.93
N PRO A 36 0.08 17.34 -5.84
CA PRO A 36 1.32 18.04 -5.51
C PRO A 36 1.85 17.66 -4.12
N THR A 37 0.97 17.44 -3.14
CA THR A 37 1.36 16.99 -1.80
C THR A 37 2.02 15.61 -1.83
N ILE A 38 1.44 14.66 -2.59
CA ILE A 38 2.05 13.33 -2.78
C ILE A 38 3.44 13.44 -3.42
N TRP A 39 3.61 14.33 -4.42
CA TRP A 39 4.92 14.56 -5.04
C TRP A 39 5.93 15.17 -4.05
N ALA A 40 5.50 16.15 -3.25
CA ALA A 40 6.35 16.75 -2.22
C ALA A 40 6.76 15.72 -1.16
N TRP A 41 5.87 14.82 -0.75
CA TRP A 41 6.17 13.74 0.18
C TRP A 41 7.12 12.69 -0.40
N ALA A 42 6.95 12.33 -1.68
CA ALA A 42 7.89 11.43 -2.35
C ALA A 42 9.31 12.04 -2.41
N ASN A 43 9.43 13.32 -2.77
CA ASN A 43 10.74 14.01 -2.79
C ASN A 43 11.36 14.20 -1.40
N LYS A 44 10.53 14.39 -0.38
CA LYS A 44 10.97 14.49 1.02
C LYS A 44 11.28 13.13 1.66
N GLY A 45 11.02 12.01 0.97
CA GLY A 45 11.18 10.67 1.51
C GLY A 45 10.14 10.27 2.56
N VAL A 46 9.04 11.02 2.68
CA VAL A 46 7.92 10.69 3.59
C VAL A 46 7.13 9.50 3.05
N LEU A 47 6.96 9.42 1.72
CA LEU A 47 6.39 8.27 1.02
C LEU A 47 7.44 7.62 0.15
N VAL A 48 7.56 6.30 0.22
CA VAL A 48 8.50 5.54 -0.62
C VAL A 48 7.88 5.31 -2.00
N SER A 49 8.55 5.81 -3.04
CA SER A 49 8.09 5.70 -4.42
C SER A 49 8.96 4.72 -5.22
N TYR A 50 8.31 3.83 -5.97
CA TYR A 50 8.94 2.85 -6.85
C TYR A 50 8.75 3.25 -8.30
N ARG A 51 9.86 3.45 -9.01
CA ARG A 51 9.83 3.72 -10.45
C ARG A 51 9.97 2.41 -11.23
N ILE A 52 9.05 2.19 -12.16
CA ILE A 52 9.10 1.09 -13.13
C ILE A 52 8.95 1.73 -14.53
N GLY A 53 10.09 1.89 -15.21
CA GLY A 53 10.17 2.68 -16.44
C GLY A 53 9.67 4.11 -16.22
N ASN A 54 8.61 4.51 -16.94
CA ASN A 54 8.00 5.83 -16.83
C ASN A 54 6.89 5.93 -15.76
N LYS A 55 6.53 4.82 -15.10
CA LYS A 55 5.45 4.78 -14.11
C LYS A 55 6.02 4.80 -12.70
N ILE A 56 5.32 5.48 -11.79
CA ILE A 56 5.63 5.52 -10.36
C ILE A 56 4.50 4.82 -9.61
N ARG A 57 4.88 3.93 -8.68
CA ARG A 57 4.00 3.15 -7.82
C ARG A 57 4.39 3.32 -6.35
N TYR A 58 3.45 3.06 -5.45
CA TYR A 58 3.62 3.12 -4.00
C TYR A 58 3.06 1.84 -3.39
N ARG A 59 3.78 1.25 -2.42
CA ARG A 59 3.26 0.10 -1.67
C ARG A 59 2.23 0.58 -0.66
N LYS A 60 1.06 -0.08 -0.64
CA LYS A 60 -0.02 0.29 0.29
C LYS A 60 0.41 0.06 1.74
N SER A 61 1.14 -1.01 2.01
CA SER A 61 1.67 -1.33 3.34
C SER A 61 2.54 -0.20 3.90
N GLU A 62 3.47 0.32 3.09
CA GLU A 62 4.37 1.41 3.47
C GLU A 62 3.66 2.74 3.67
N ILE A 63 2.63 3.04 2.89
CA ILE A 63 1.81 4.25 3.09
C ILE A 63 1.14 4.21 4.47
N ILE A 64 0.58 3.06 4.84
CA ILE A 64 -0.06 2.88 6.16
C ILE A 64 1.01 2.97 7.26
N ALA A 65 2.18 2.34 7.08
CA ALA A 65 3.28 2.41 8.04
C ALA A 65 3.87 3.82 8.21
N ALA A 66 3.78 4.68 7.20
CA ALA A 66 4.22 6.06 7.26
C ALA A 66 3.30 6.96 8.12
N MET A 67 2.06 6.53 8.40
CA MET A 67 1.14 7.26 9.27
C MET A 67 1.63 7.18 10.72
N LYS A 68 1.94 8.34 11.30
CA LYS A 68 2.36 8.45 12.70
C LYS A 68 1.22 9.01 13.54
N GLN A 69 0.94 8.36 14.67
CA GLN A 69 0.08 8.93 15.70
C GLN A 69 0.85 10.02 16.46
N ILE A 70 0.16 11.13 16.74
CA ILE A 70 0.65 12.24 17.57
C ILE A 70 -0.12 12.22 18.88
#